data_AF-A0AB34XPB3-F1
#
_entry.id   AF-A0AB34XPB3-F1
#
_cell.length_a   1.000
_cell.length_b   1.000
_cell.length_c   1.000
_cell.angle_alpha   90.00
_cell.angle_beta   90.00
_cell.angle_gamma   90.00
#
_symmetry.space_group_name_H-M   'P 1'
#
loop_
_entity.id
_entity.type
_entity.pdbx_description
1 polymer ?
#
loop_
_entity_poly.entity_id
_entity_poly.type
_entity_poly.pdbx_seq_one_letter_code
_entity_poly.pdbx_strand_id
1 'polypeptide(L)'
;MSVSSPASDVARNDAPHRQVSRDALRGSPAARAWADWKETRRLWRLGVRLGWLDIRLRYRGSALGPFWLTITSALMVASMGVLYSKLFHMQLASYLPFLSLSLTLWSVGFSSLIQESCTCFLDAEDMVRSVRLPFLLYAVRVVVRNAIVFAHNIVVPLGVFALYHLWPGMDALLAIPALVLWGLDGFAACMLFGSLCARFRDVAPIIGALLQIVFYVTPVIWMPQQLGRRAAYLLYNPFYPLLEIVREPLLGHVPSLQIWGIALATSVVFWLIAVRSFIRVRSRLVFWI
;
A
#
# COMPACT_ATOMS: atom_id res chain seq x y z
N MET A 1 -11.02 53.10 -46.84
CA MET A 1 -11.63 51.82 -46.45
C MET A 1 -10.63 51.07 -45.58
N SER A 2 -10.72 51.21 -44.25
CA SER A 2 -9.85 50.51 -43.29
C SER A 2 -10.60 49.31 -42.71
N VAL A 3 -10.17 48.10 -43.07
CA VAL A 3 -10.70 46.86 -42.49
C VAL A 3 -10.05 46.63 -41.13
N SER A 4 -10.87 46.62 -40.08
CA SER A 4 -10.48 46.36 -38.69
C SER A 4 -10.07 44.91 -38.48
N SER A 5 -8.93 44.71 -37.82
CA SER A 5 -8.35 43.41 -37.43
C SER A 5 -9.25 42.64 -36.45
N PRO A 6 -9.44 41.31 -36.62
CA PRO A 6 -10.26 40.47 -35.73
C PRO A 6 -9.55 40.03 -34.44
N ALA A 7 -8.42 40.66 -34.08
CA ALA A 7 -7.57 40.20 -32.97
C ALA A 7 -8.08 40.52 -31.55
N SER A 8 -9.12 41.36 -31.39
CA SER A 8 -9.56 41.85 -30.08
C SER A 8 -10.54 40.93 -29.34
N ASP A 9 -11.18 39.97 -30.00
CA ASP A 9 -12.24 39.15 -29.38
C ASP A 9 -11.76 37.84 -28.75
N VAL A 10 -10.59 37.32 -29.15
CA VAL A 10 -10.03 36.10 -28.55
C VAL A 10 -9.46 36.35 -27.14
N ALA A 11 -9.05 37.59 -26.84
CA ALA A 11 -8.44 37.94 -25.56
C ALA A 11 -9.44 38.03 -24.38
N ARG A 12 -10.74 38.18 -24.64
CA ARG A 12 -11.75 38.37 -23.58
C ARG A 12 -12.31 37.06 -23.00
N ASN A 13 -12.25 35.95 -23.74
CA ASN A 13 -12.87 34.69 -23.31
C ASN A 13 -11.94 33.76 -22.47
N ASP A 14 -10.67 34.12 -22.34
CA ASP A 14 -9.63 33.37 -21.60
C ASP A 14 -9.52 33.77 -20.11
N ALA A 15 -10.19 34.84 -19.70
CA ALA A 15 -10.05 35.45 -18.38
C ALA A 15 -10.44 34.55 -17.20
N PRO A 16 -11.60 33.85 -17.20
CA PRO A 16 -12.05 33.08 -16.02
C PRO A 16 -11.15 31.86 -15.76
N HIS A 17 -10.68 31.19 -16.81
CA HIS A 17 -9.80 30.02 -16.69
C HIS A 17 -8.39 30.39 -16.18
N ARG A 18 -7.87 31.57 -16.53
CA ARG A 18 -6.57 32.05 -16.02
C ARG A 18 -6.65 32.55 -14.58
N GLN A 19 -7.78 33.11 -14.14
CA GLN A 19 -7.96 33.58 -12.76
C GLN A 19 -8.08 32.43 -11.75
N VAL A 20 -8.89 31.40 -12.03
CA VAL A 20 -8.97 30.20 -11.19
C VAL A 20 -7.61 29.51 -11.05
N SER A 21 -6.81 29.53 -12.13
CA SER A 21 -5.44 29.00 -12.16
C SER A 21 -4.45 29.81 -11.32
N ARG A 22 -4.62 31.13 -11.21
CA ARG A 22 -3.78 32.01 -10.38
C ARG A 22 -4.12 31.92 -8.89
N ASP A 23 -5.38 31.74 -8.52
CA ASP A 23 -5.79 31.57 -7.13
C ASP A 23 -5.39 30.20 -6.57
N ALA A 24 -5.39 29.16 -7.41
CA ALA A 24 -4.85 27.83 -7.07
C ALA A 24 -3.34 27.84 -6.79
N LEU A 25 -2.60 28.82 -7.31
CA LEU A 25 -1.16 29.03 -7.05
C LEU A 25 -0.89 29.90 -5.81
N ARG A 26 -1.89 30.63 -5.30
CA ARG A 26 -1.76 31.59 -4.18
C ARG A 26 -2.13 31.03 -2.81
N GLY A 27 -2.73 29.83 -2.74
CA GLY A 27 -3.06 29.17 -1.48
C GLY A 27 -1.84 28.65 -0.71
N SER A 28 -1.91 28.66 0.63
CA SER A 28 -0.90 28.03 1.49
C SER A 28 -0.66 26.57 1.07
N PRO A 29 0.55 26.00 1.28
CA PRO A 29 0.82 24.60 0.94
C PRO A 29 -0.23 23.63 1.53
N ALA A 30 -0.72 23.93 2.75
CA ALA A 30 -1.78 23.17 3.40
C ALA A 30 -3.14 23.31 2.68
N ALA A 31 -3.52 24.51 2.23
CA ALA A 31 -4.76 24.71 1.48
C ALA A 31 -4.78 23.92 0.17
N ARG A 32 -3.64 23.80 -0.51
CA ARG A 32 -3.51 23.01 -1.74
C ARG A 32 -3.61 21.51 -1.50
N ALA A 33 -2.94 20.98 -0.47
CA ALA A 33 -3.10 19.59 -0.07
C ALA A 33 -4.54 19.25 0.36
N TRP A 34 -5.21 20.18 1.04
CA TRP A 34 -6.61 20.03 1.44
C TRP A 34 -7.56 20.05 0.23
N ALA A 35 -7.27 20.88 -0.77
CA ALA A 35 -8.01 20.88 -2.03
C ALA A 35 -7.86 19.53 -2.76
N ASP A 36 -6.63 19.00 -2.85
CA ASP A 36 -6.38 17.67 -3.43
C ASP A 36 -7.19 16.59 -2.71
N TRP A 37 -7.20 16.62 -1.37
CA TRP A 37 -7.98 15.66 -0.58
C TRP A 37 -9.48 15.72 -0.91
N LYS A 38 -10.06 16.92 -0.95
CA LYS A 38 -11.47 17.12 -1.28
C LYS A 38 -11.80 16.64 -2.68
N GLU A 39 -10.93 16.93 -3.65
CA GLU A 39 -11.12 16.55 -5.05
C GLU A 39 -10.96 15.04 -5.25
N THR A 40 -9.93 14.44 -4.65
CA THR A 40 -9.75 12.98 -4.64
C THR A 40 -10.94 12.27 -4.01
N ARG A 41 -11.49 12.81 -2.90
CA ARG A 41 -12.71 12.26 -2.30
C ARG A 41 -13.91 12.34 -3.25
N ARG A 42 -14.03 13.38 -4.08
CA ARG A 42 -15.09 13.46 -5.11
C ARG A 42 -14.85 12.48 -6.26
N LEU A 43 -13.59 12.27 -6.63
CA LEU A 43 -13.16 11.45 -7.76
C LEU A 43 -12.75 10.02 -7.35
N TRP A 44 -13.08 9.55 -6.14
CA TRP A 44 -12.61 8.24 -5.63
C TRP A 44 -12.95 7.08 -6.57
N ARG A 45 -14.12 7.12 -7.23
CA ARG A 45 -14.55 6.13 -8.23
C ARG A 45 -13.61 6.06 -9.43
N LEU A 46 -13.04 7.19 -9.83
CA LEU A 46 -12.04 7.24 -10.89
C LEU A 46 -10.75 6.54 -10.42
N GLY A 47 -10.28 6.83 -9.20
CA GLY A 47 -9.11 6.17 -8.62
C GLY A 47 -9.25 4.64 -8.58
N VAL A 48 -10.43 4.14 -8.17
CA VAL A 48 -10.74 2.71 -8.18
C VAL A 48 -10.71 2.12 -9.59
N ARG A 49 -11.31 2.81 -10.57
CA ARG A 49 -11.29 2.37 -11.98
C ARG A 49 -9.89 2.37 -12.56
N LEU A 50 -9.06 3.34 -12.22
CA LEU A 50 -7.65 3.39 -12.63
C LEU A 50 -6.87 2.21 -12.03
N GLY A 51 -7.05 1.92 -10.73
CA GLY A 51 -6.39 0.76 -10.10
C GLY A 51 -6.81 -0.56 -10.74
N TRP A 52 -8.08 -0.69 -11.10
CA TRP A 52 -8.59 -1.83 -11.86
C TRP A 52 -8.01 -1.92 -13.28
N LEU A 53 -7.88 -0.78 -13.96
CA LEU A 53 -7.28 -0.70 -15.30
C LEU A 53 -5.80 -1.09 -15.27
N ASP A 54 -5.04 -0.66 -14.25
CA ASP A 54 -3.64 -1.07 -14.05
C ASP A 54 -3.51 -2.60 -14.02
N ILE A 55 -4.40 -3.30 -13.30
CA ILE A 55 -4.42 -4.77 -13.24
C ILE A 55 -4.73 -5.36 -14.61
N ARG A 56 -5.78 -4.88 -15.29
CA ARG A 56 -6.14 -5.39 -16.62
C ARG A 56 -5.02 -5.21 -17.63
N LEU A 57 -4.33 -4.08 -17.60
CA LEU A 57 -3.20 -3.79 -18.49
C LEU A 57 -1.98 -4.64 -18.13
N ARG A 58 -1.68 -4.81 -16.84
CA ARG A 58 -0.57 -5.64 -16.36
C ARG A 58 -0.69 -7.10 -16.81
N TYR A 59 -1.90 -7.64 -16.85
CA TYR A 59 -2.16 -9.03 -17.25
C TYR A 59 -2.64 -9.17 -18.70
N ARG A 60 -2.63 -8.09 -19.49
CA ARG A 60 -3.05 -8.13 -20.90
C ARG A 60 -2.09 -9.03 -21.68
N GLY A 61 -2.63 -10.05 -22.34
CA GLY A 61 -1.85 -11.01 -23.13
C GLY A 61 -1.18 -12.11 -22.30
N SER A 62 -1.42 -12.18 -20.99
CA SER A 62 -1.00 -13.34 -20.18
C SER A 62 -2.00 -14.49 -20.33
N ALA A 63 -1.51 -15.70 -20.58
CA ALA A 63 -2.34 -16.89 -20.72
C ALA A 63 -3.07 -17.28 -19.41
N LEU A 64 -2.39 -17.12 -18.27
CA LEU A 64 -2.90 -17.47 -16.94
C LEU A 64 -3.33 -16.25 -16.11
N GLY A 65 -2.95 -15.04 -16.54
CA GLY A 65 -3.33 -13.80 -15.87
C GLY A 65 -2.84 -13.72 -14.41
N PRO A 66 -3.67 -13.20 -13.49
CA PRO A 66 -3.32 -13.06 -12.07
C PRO A 66 -2.95 -14.37 -11.36
N PHE A 67 -3.43 -15.52 -11.85
CA PHE A 67 -3.18 -16.83 -11.23
C PHE A 67 -1.70 -17.21 -11.22
N TRP A 68 -0.89 -16.66 -12.13
CA TRP A 68 0.55 -16.91 -12.13
C TRP A 68 1.21 -16.51 -10.81
N LEU A 69 0.81 -15.35 -10.27
CA LEU A 69 1.33 -14.85 -8.99
C LEU A 69 0.89 -15.72 -7.81
N THR A 70 -0.31 -16.27 -7.87
CA THR A 70 -0.84 -17.21 -6.87
C THR A 70 -0.04 -18.52 -6.91
N ILE A 71 0.28 -19.04 -8.10
CA ILE A 71 1.07 -20.26 -8.28
C ILE A 71 2.48 -20.08 -7.70
N THR A 72 3.16 -18.98 -8.04
CA THR A 72 4.52 -18.73 -7.52
C THR A 72 4.51 -18.58 -6.00
N SER A 73 3.50 -17.90 -5.44
CA SER A 73 3.32 -17.78 -3.98
C SER A 73 3.05 -19.14 -3.32
N ALA A 74 2.21 -19.98 -3.92
CA ALA A 74 1.92 -21.33 -3.41
C ALA A 74 3.16 -22.23 -3.43
N LEU A 75 3.95 -22.20 -4.52
CA LEU A 75 5.21 -22.93 -4.63
C LEU A 75 6.23 -22.45 -3.59
N MET A 76 6.32 -21.14 -3.36
CA MET A 76 7.20 -20.56 -2.35
C MET A 76 6.81 -21.02 -0.94
N VAL A 77 5.52 -20.93 -0.60
CA VAL A 77 4.99 -21.39 0.70
C VAL A 77 5.22 -22.88 0.90
N ALA A 78 4.95 -23.72 -0.11
CA ALA A 78 5.15 -25.16 -0.02
C ALA A 78 6.64 -25.50 0.19
N SER A 79 7.52 -24.89 -0.60
CA SER A 79 8.96 -25.14 -0.54
C SER A 79 9.57 -24.66 0.78
N MET A 80 9.29 -23.41 1.19
CA MET A 80 9.76 -22.84 2.45
C MET A 80 9.17 -23.57 3.65
N GLY A 81 7.90 -23.95 3.59
CA GLY A 81 7.21 -24.69 4.64
C GLY A 81 7.85 -26.03 4.92
N VAL A 82 8.12 -26.83 3.88
CA VAL A 82 8.81 -28.12 4.01
C VAL A 82 10.25 -27.94 4.48
N LEU A 83 10.98 -26.95 3.95
CA LEU A 83 12.37 -26.70 4.34
C LEU A 83 12.49 -26.29 5.81
N TYR A 84 11.74 -25.27 6.23
CA TYR A 84 11.87 -24.71 7.57
C TYR A 84 11.19 -25.53 8.66
N SER A 85 10.12 -26.28 8.35
CA SER A 85 9.57 -27.24 9.32
C SER A 85 10.61 -28.29 9.70
N LYS A 86 11.37 -28.80 8.72
CA LYS A 86 12.48 -29.73 8.97
C LYS A 86 13.63 -29.07 9.72
N LEU A 87 14.01 -27.85 9.32
CA LEU A 87 15.13 -27.12 9.93
C LEU A 87 14.86 -26.76 11.40
N PHE A 88 13.64 -26.35 11.72
CA PHE A 88 13.24 -25.94 13.08
C PHE A 88 12.57 -27.06 13.89
N HIS A 89 12.55 -28.29 13.37
CA HIS A 89 11.92 -29.45 14.02
C HIS A 89 10.45 -29.19 14.42
N MET A 90 9.71 -28.47 13.59
CA MET A 90 8.30 -28.15 13.81
C MET A 90 7.38 -29.07 13.03
N GLN A 91 6.18 -29.32 13.57
CA GLN A 91 5.15 -30.05 12.83
C GLN A 91 4.65 -29.21 11.65
N LEU A 92 4.67 -29.78 10.45
CA LEU A 92 4.26 -29.08 9.24
C LEU A 92 2.80 -28.59 9.32
N ALA A 93 1.93 -29.37 9.98
CA ALA A 93 0.51 -29.05 10.14
C ALA A 93 0.23 -27.78 10.96
N SER A 94 1.07 -27.44 11.94
CA SER A 94 0.95 -26.20 12.71
C SER A 94 1.72 -25.04 12.08
N TYR A 95 2.85 -25.35 11.43
CA TYR A 95 3.73 -24.33 10.85
C TYR A 95 3.30 -23.81 9.49
N LEU A 96 2.81 -24.65 8.59
CA LEU A 96 2.43 -24.24 7.23
C LEU A 96 1.28 -23.21 7.20
N PRO A 97 0.21 -23.33 8.02
CA PRO A 97 -0.82 -22.30 8.15
C PRO A 97 -0.24 -20.95 8.58
N PHE A 98 0.59 -20.95 9.62
CA PHE A 98 1.26 -19.74 10.12
C PHE A 98 2.16 -19.10 9.05
N LEU A 99 3.01 -19.90 8.40
CA LEU A 99 3.96 -19.43 7.40
C LEU A 99 3.26 -18.92 6.15
N SER A 100 2.25 -19.64 5.64
CA SER A 100 1.51 -19.27 4.44
C SER A 100 0.83 -17.92 4.61
N LEU A 101 0.13 -17.72 5.73
CA LEU A 101 -0.50 -16.46 6.06
C LEU A 101 0.54 -15.35 6.26
N SER A 102 1.59 -15.60 7.05
CA SER A 102 2.62 -14.60 7.35
C SER A 102 3.35 -14.13 6.09
N LEU A 103 3.72 -15.05 5.19
CA LEU A 103 4.36 -14.71 3.91
C LEU A 103 3.43 -13.92 3.00
N THR A 104 2.15 -14.29 2.89
CA THR A 104 1.19 -13.55 2.07
C THR A 104 0.94 -12.15 2.63
N LEU A 105 0.72 -12.02 3.94
CA LEU A 105 0.53 -10.74 4.62
C LEU A 105 1.75 -9.83 4.45
N TRP A 106 2.95 -10.37 4.67
CA TRP A 106 4.18 -9.61 4.56
C TRP A 106 4.51 -9.23 3.11
N SER A 107 4.71 -10.22 2.25
CA SER A 107 5.30 -10.00 0.92
C SER A 107 4.30 -9.38 -0.06
N VAL A 108 3.04 -9.85 -0.03
CA VAL A 108 2.00 -9.42 -0.98
C VAL A 108 1.12 -8.30 -0.41
N GLY A 109 0.99 -8.20 0.91
CA GLY A 109 0.24 -7.14 1.56
C GLY A 109 1.08 -5.91 1.87
N PHE A 110 2.05 -6.07 2.78
CA PHE A 110 2.73 -4.94 3.40
C PHE A 110 3.94 -4.44 2.59
N SER A 111 4.87 -5.33 2.25
CA SER A 111 6.12 -5.03 1.56
C SER A 111 5.87 -4.53 0.13
N SER A 112 4.98 -5.18 -0.61
CA SER A 112 4.57 -4.77 -1.97
C SER A 112 3.97 -3.36 -1.96
N LEU A 113 3.07 -3.07 -1.02
CA LEU A 113 2.37 -1.79 -0.93
C LEU A 113 3.34 -0.64 -0.64
N ILE A 114 4.30 -0.83 0.26
CA ILE A 114 5.35 0.17 0.51
C ILE A 114 6.26 0.33 -0.71
N GLN A 115 6.65 -0.77 -1.36
CA GLN A 115 7.53 -0.70 -2.53
C GLN A 115 6.85 -0.01 -3.72
N GLU A 116 5.59 -0.35 -4.01
CA GLU A 116 4.80 0.29 -5.07
C GLU A 116 4.42 1.74 -4.71
N SER A 117 4.36 2.09 -3.42
CA SER A 117 4.20 3.48 -2.98
C SER A 117 5.39 4.35 -3.40
N CYS A 118 6.60 3.78 -3.48
CA CYS A 118 7.80 4.50 -3.92
C CYS A 118 7.69 4.95 -5.38
N THR A 119 7.07 4.15 -6.25
CA THR A 119 6.92 4.47 -7.68
C THR A 119 5.56 5.07 -8.02
N CYS A 120 4.68 5.29 -7.02
CA CYS A 120 3.30 5.73 -7.19
C CYS A 120 3.11 6.89 -8.18
N PHE A 121 3.96 7.92 -8.11
CA PHE A 121 3.87 9.09 -8.97
C PHE A 121 4.70 8.98 -10.25
N LEU A 122 5.82 8.24 -10.21
CA LEU A 122 6.69 8.01 -11.36
C LEU A 122 5.98 7.14 -12.41
N ASP A 123 5.30 6.08 -11.98
CA ASP A 123 4.48 5.21 -12.83
C ASP A 123 3.23 5.92 -13.40
N ALA A 124 3.00 7.17 -13.04
CA ALA A 124 1.89 7.98 -13.50
C ALA A 124 2.35 9.23 -14.29
N GLU A 125 3.64 9.34 -14.62
CA GLU A 125 4.23 10.51 -15.29
C GLU A 125 3.44 10.96 -16.53
N ASP A 126 3.13 10.04 -17.44
CA ASP A 126 2.36 10.34 -18.65
C ASP A 126 0.96 10.90 -18.32
N MET A 127 0.30 10.34 -17.31
CA MET A 127 -1.02 10.80 -16.87
C MET A 127 -0.94 12.17 -16.21
N VAL A 128 0.08 12.40 -15.38
CA VAL A 128 0.33 13.67 -14.69
C VAL A 128 0.59 14.80 -15.70
N ARG A 129 1.28 14.49 -16.81
CA ARG A 129 1.59 15.45 -17.87
C ARG A 129 0.43 15.70 -18.82
N SER A 130 -0.40 14.70 -19.08
CA SER A 130 -1.53 14.79 -20.03
C SER A 130 -2.82 15.31 -19.42
N VAL A 131 -3.11 15.01 -18.15
CA VAL A 131 -4.36 15.38 -17.48
C VAL A 131 -4.09 15.89 -16.07
N ARG A 132 -4.73 17.01 -15.70
CA ARG A 132 -4.67 17.55 -14.34
C ARG A 132 -5.59 16.76 -13.42
N LEU A 133 -5.04 15.78 -12.72
CA LEU A 133 -5.72 15.04 -11.65
C LEU A 133 -5.06 15.34 -10.29
N PRO A 134 -5.81 15.29 -9.17
CA PRO A 134 -5.22 15.47 -7.85
C PRO A 134 -4.25 14.32 -7.55
N PHE A 135 -3.07 14.62 -7.02
CA PHE A 135 -2.00 13.63 -6.81
C PHE A 135 -2.43 12.44 -5.94
N LEU A 136 -3.24 12.72 -4.92
CA LEU A 136 -3.78 11.70 -4.03
C LEU A 136 -4.65 10.66 -4.75
N LEU A 137 -5.14 10.95 -5.96
CA LEU A 137 -5.85 9.95 -6.78
C LEU A 137 -4.94 8.81 -7.23
N TYR A 138 -3.65 9.09 -7.49
CA TYR A 138 -2.68 8.05 -7.83
C TYR A 138 -2.35 7.17 -6.62
N ALA A 139 -2.40 7.72 -5.40
CA ALA A 139 -2.31 6.91 -4.18
C ALA A 139 -3.50 5.94 -4.06
N VAL A 140 -4.73 6.38 -4.36
CA VAL A 140 -5.89 5.48 -4.44
C VAL A 140 -5.69 4.39 -5.51
N ARG A 141 -5.16 4.75 -6.69
CA ARG A 141 -4.83 3.79 -7.77
C ARG A 141 -3.95 2.65 -7.26
N VAL A 142 -2.85 2.99 -6.56
CA VAL A 142 -1.90 2.01 -6.02
C VAL A 142 -2.51 1.15 -4.92
N VAL A 143 -3.23 1.75 -3.96
CA VAL A 143 -3.86 0.99 -2.86
C VAL A 143 -4.89 0.00 -3.40
N VAL A 144 -5.74 0.41 -4.35
CA VAL A 144 -6.75 -0.47 -4.97
C VAL A 144 -6.07 -1.60 -5.74
N ARG A 145 -5.03 -1.29 -6.52
CA ARG A 145 -4.26 -2.29 -7.27
C ARG A 145 -3.68 -3.36 -6.32
N ASN A 146 -3.03 -2.94 -5.23
CA ASN A 146 -2.48 -3.85 -4.24
C ASN A 146 -3.56 -4.65 -3.51
N ALA A 147 -4.69 -4.03 -3.16
CA ALA A 147 -5.80 -4.73 -2.55
C ALA A 147 -6.35 -5.85 -3.45
N ILE A 148 -6.44 -5.62 -4.77
CA ILE A 148 -6.84 -6.65 -5.74
C ILE A 148 -5.81 -7.79 -5.78
N VAL A 149 -4.51 -7.45 -5.88
CA VAL A 149 -3.44 -8.45 -5.91
C VAL A 149 -3.41 -9.29 -4.63
N PHE A 150 -3.55 -8.64 -3.48
CA PHE A 150 -3.64 -9.29 -2.18
C PHE A 150 -4.85 -10.22 -2.08
N ALA A 151 -6.03 -9.76 -2.54
CA ALA A 151 -7.25 -10.59 -2.56
C ALA A 151 -7.10 -11.86 -3.41
N HIS A 152 -6.32 -11.83 -4.50
CA HIS A 152 -6.04 -13.04 -5.29
C HIS A 152 -5.04 -13.98 -4.60
N ASN A 153 -4.11 -13.44 -3.81
CA ASN A 153 -3.09 -14.22 -3.14
C ASN A 153 -3.52 -14.77 -1.78
N ILE A 154 -4.56 -14.21 -1.15
CA ILE A 154 -5.13 -14.76 0.09
C ILE A 154 -5.70 -16.18 -0.11
N VAL A 155 -5.98 -16.57 -1.35
CA VAL A 155 -6.40 -17.93 -1.71
C VAL A 155 -5.35 -18.97 -1.30
N VAL A 156 -4.05 -18.62 -1.29
CA VAL A 156 -2.97 -19.53 -0.89
C VAL A 156 -3.11 -19.95 0.59
N PRO A 157 -3.11 -19.05 1.58
CA PRO A 157 -3.32 -19.44 2.98
C PRO A 157 -4.70 -20.07 3.20
N LEU A 158 -5.76 -19.63 2.50
CA LEU A 158 -7.07 -20.28 2.59
C LEU A 158 -7.03 -21.75 2.12
N GLY A 159 -6.28 -22.06 1.06
CA GLY A 159 -6.08 -23.43 0.61
C GLY A 159 -5.33 -24.28 1.63
N VAL A 160 -4.34 -23.70 2.31
CA VAL A 160 -3.61 -24.38 3.40
C VAL A 160 -4.52 -24.60 4.62
N PHE A 161 -5.36 -23.63 4.97
CA PHE A 161 -6.33 -23.76 6.05
C PHE A 161 -7.36 -24.86 5.78
N ALA A 162 -7.84 -24.95 4.53
CA ALA A 162 -8.72 -26.03 4.09
C ALA A 162 -8.03 -27.40 4.18
N LEU A 163 -6.76 -27.50 3.80
CA LEU A 163 -5.97 -28.75 3.85
C LEU A 163 -5.80 -29.29 5.28
N TYR A 164 -5.62 -28.40 6.26
CA TYR A 164 -5.42 -28.78 7.66
C TYR A 164 -6.66 -28.63 8.54
N HIS A 165 -7.81 -28.31 7.96
CA HIS A 165 -9.08 -28.09 8.67
C HIS A 165 -9.03 -27.03 9.78
N LEU A 166 -8.22 -25.99 9.58
CA LEU A 166 -8.05 -24.88 10.52
C LEU A 166 -8.87 -23.68 10.05
N TRP A 167 -10.09 -23.55 10.58
CA TRP A 167 -10.95 -22.41 10.26
C TRP A 167 -10.92 -21.38 11.40
N PRO A 168 -10.59 -20.11 11.12
CA PRO A 168 -10.42 -19.08 12.15
C PRO A 168 -11.71 -18.62 12.83
N GLY A 169 -12.86 -19.20 12.48
CA GLY A 169 -14.15 -18.87 13.09
C GLY A 169 -14.56 -17.40 12.91
N MET A 170 -15.33 -16.87 13.87
CA MET A 170 -15.81 -15.50 13.85
C MET A 170 -14.71 -14.47 14.14
N ASP A 171 -13.62 -14.89 14.77
CA ASP A 171 -12.50 -14.00 15.11
C ASP A 171 -11.88 -13.38 13.87
N ALA A 172 -11.88 -14.09 12.74
CA ALA A 172 -11.44 -13.59 11.44
C ALA A 172 -12.07 -12.25 11.02
N LEU A 173 -13.27 -11.92 11.52
CA LEU A 173 -13.93 -10.64 11.24
C LEU A 173 -13.13 -9.44 11.80
N LEU A 174 -12.33 -9.64 12.85
CA LEU A 174 -11.43 -8.61 13.38
C LEU A 174 -10.28 -8.26 12.43
N ALA A 175 -9.99 -9.09 11.43
CA ALA A 175 -9.03 -8.76 10.38
C ALA A 175 -9.55 -7.65 9.45
N ILE A 176 -10.87 -7.48 9.31
CA ILE A 176 -11.47 -6.47 8.41
C ILE A 176 -11.05 -5.05 8.80
N PRO A 177 -11.25 -4.58 10.05
CA PRO A 177 -10.79 -3.24 10.44
C PRO A 177 -9.27 -3.09 10.35
N ALA A 178 -8.50 -4.15 10.59
CA ALA A 178 -7.05 -4.13 10.46
C ALA A 178 -6.60 -3.96 8.98
N LEU A 179 -7.28 -4.63 8.03
CA LEU A 179 -7.05 -4.46 6.60
C LEU A 179 -7.44 -3.05 6.11
N VAL A 180 -8.49 -2.44 6.69
CA VAL A 180 -8.83 -1.04 6.42
C VAL A 180 -7.70 -0.12 6.89
N LEU A 181 -7.16 -0.35 8.09
CA LEU A 181 -6.01 0.40 8.60
C LEU A 181 -4.80 0.27 7.68
N TRP A 182 -4.49 -0.95 7.20
CA TRP A 182 -3.42 -1.16 6.22
C TRP A 182 -3.65 -0.41 4.90
N GLY A 183 -4.90 -0.37 4.40
CA GLY A 183 -5.24 0.41 3.22
C GLY A 183 -5.01 1.92 3.42
N LEU A 184 -5.34 2.43 4.61
CA LEU A 184 -5.06 3.81 5.00
C LEU A 184 -3.55 4.06 5.11
N ASP A 185 -2.81 3.15 5.73
CA ASP A 185 -1.34 3.25 5.84
C ASP A 185 -0.68 3.17 4.46
N GLY A 186 -1.17 2.34 3.55
CA GLY A 186 -0.72 2.34 2.15
C GLY A 186 -0.93 3.67 1.43
N PHE A 187 -2.06 4.33 1.71
CA PHE A 187 -2.35 5.65 1.16
C PHE A 187 -1.39 6.71 1.73
N ALA A 188 -1.06 6.66 3.02
CA ALA A 188 -0.03 7.49 3.64
C ALA A 188 1.37 7.17 3.11
N ALA A 189 1.67 5.89 2.86
CA ALA A 189 2.92 5.44 2.27
C ALA A 189 3.13 6.04 0.87
N CYS A 190 2.09 6.10 0.03
CA CYS A 190 2.15 6.77 -1.27
C CYS A 190 2.46 8.27 -1.14
N MET A 191 1.89 8.95 -0.14
CA MET A 191 2.20 10.36 0.12
C MET A 191 3.67 10.56 0.51
N LEU A 192 4.17 9.73 1.42
CA LEU A 192 5.53 9.86 1.95
C LEU A 192 6.57 9.35 0.97
N PHE A 193 6.54 8.06 0.65
CA PHE A 193 7.55 7.41 -0.18
C PHE A 193 7.43 7.81 -1.64
N GLY A 194 6.23 8.00 -2.17
CA GLY A 194 6.05 8.46 -3.55
C GLY A 194 6.66 9.84 -3.78
N SER A 195 6.52 10.75 -2.81
CA SER A 195 7.12 12.08 -2.91
C SER A 195 8.64 12.08 -2.69
N LEU A 196 9.15 11.27 -1.75
CA LEU A 196 10.58 11.09 -1.52
C LEU A 196 11.29 10.46 -2.71
N CYS A 197 10.72 9.39 -3.28
CA CYS A 197 11.32 8.66 -4.40
C CYS A 197 11.20 9.42 -5.73
N ALA A 198 10.15 10.23 -5.91
CA ALA A 198 10.10 11.18 -7.03
C ALA A 198 11.27 12.17 -6.95
N ARG A 199 11.63 12.64 -5.75
CA ARG A 199 12.78 13.55 -5.56
C ARG A 199 14.13 12.85 -5.70
N PHE A 200 14.25 11.67 -5.08
CA PHE A 200 15.48 10.91 -4.91
C PHE A 200 15.24 9.46 -5.34
N ARG A 201 15.58 9.14 -6.57
CA ARG A 201 15.29 7.82 -7.17
C ARG A 201 16.00 6.66 -6.44
N ASP A 202 17.13 6.94 -5.79
CA ASP A 202 17.89 5.95 -5.01
C ASP A 202 17.20 5.53 -3.70
N VAL A 203 16.16 6.25 -3.26
CA VAL A 203 15.42 5.88 -2.05
C VAL A 203 14.62 4.59 -2.26
N ALA A 204 14.09 4.33 -3.46
CA ALA A 204 13.31 3.13 -3.74
C ALA A 204 14.09 1.81 -3.53
N PRO A 205 15.32 1.63 -4.04
CA PRO A 205 16.11 0.45 -3.73
C PRO A 205 16.55 0.39 -2.26
N ILE A 206 16.81 1.53 -1.60
CA ILE A 206 17.11 1.57 -0.15
C ILE A 206 15.93 1.05 0.67
N ILE A 207 14.71 1.48 0.37
CA ILE A 207 13.49 0.99 1.02
C ILE A 207 13.33 -0.52 0.80
N GLY A 208 13.60 -1.02 -0.41
CA GLY A 208 13.59 -2.46 -0.69
C GLY A 208 14.56 -3.24 0.20
N ALA A 209 15.80 -2.76 0.34
CA ALA A 209 16.80 -3.37 1.22
C ALA A 209 16.37 -3.33 2.71
N LEU A 210 15.80 -2.21 3.16
CA LEU A 210 15.29 -2.08 4.52
C LEU A 210 14.14 -3.05 4.80
N LEU A 211 13.17 -3.17 3.88
CA LEU A 211 12.07 -4.12 4.00
C LEU A 211 12.59 -5.57 4.10
N GLN A 212 13.66 -5.91 3.38
CA GLN A 212 14.29 -7.22 3.50
C GLN A 212 14.91 -7.45 4.88
N ILE A 213 15.56 -6.46 5.47
CA ILE A 213 16.09 -6.57 6.85
C ILE A 213 14.94 -6.73 7.84
N VAL A 214 13.90 -5.91 7.71
CA VAL A 214 12.72 -5.94 8.61
C VAL A 214 11.97 -7.27 8.51
N PHE A 215 11.92 -7.88 7.32
CA PHE A 215 11.35 -9.21 7.12
C PHE A 215 11.99 -10.27 8.02
N TYR A 216 13.32 -10.24 8.20
CA TYR A 216 14.01 -11.21 9.05
C TYR A 216 13.81 -10.92 10.55
N VAL A 217 13.73 -9.65 10.93
CA VAL A 217 13.54 -9.20 12.32
C VAL A 217 12.09 -9.39 12.78
N THR A 218 11.13 -9.36 11.86
CA THR A 218 9.72 -9.61 12.14
C THR A 218 9.46 -11.12 12.08
N PRO A 219 8.63 -11.69 12.97
CA PRO A 219 8.29 -13.12 12.96
C PRO A 219 7.46 -13.47 11.74
N VAL A 220 8.05 -13.53 10.55
CA VAL A 220 7.35 -13.92 9.31
C VAL A 220 7.62 -15.37 8.97
N ILE A 221 8.89 -15.79 9.03
CA ILE A 221 9.31 -17.17 8.84
C ILE A 221 9.24 -17.95 10.14
N TRP A 222 9.63 -17.33 11.25
CA TRP A 222 9.76 -18.00 12.54
C TRP A 222 8.61 -17.62 13.48
N MET A 223 8.32 -18.49 14.45
CA MET A 223 7.19 -18.33 15.37
C MET A 223 7.59 -17.50 16.60
N PRO A 224 6.77 -16.52 17.05
CA PRO A 224 7.07 -15.70 18.24
C PRO A 224 7.40 -16.53 19.49
N GLN A 225 6.77 -17.70 19.64
CA GLN A 225 6.95 -18.61 20.79
C GLN A 225 8.39 -19.11 20.92
N GLN A 226 9.16 -19.15 19.83
CA GLN A 226 10.56 -19.59 19.84
C GLN A 226 11.48 -18.64 20.64
N LEU A 227 11.07 -17.39 20.86
CA LEU A 227 11.84 -16.45 21.69
C LEU A 227 11.57 -16.57 23.20
N GLY A 228 10.56 -17.34 23.61
CA GLY A 228 10.15 -17.43 25.01
C GLY A 228 9.91 -16.04 25.62
N ARG A 229 10.59 -15.72 26.73
CA ARG A 229 10.47 -14.42 27.41
C ARG A 229 10.89 -13.22 26.55
N ARG A 230 11.75 -13.43 25.54
CA ARG A 230 12.25 -12.35 24.68
C ARG A 230 11.20 -11.90 23.64
N ALA A 231 10.08 -12.63 23.50
CA ALA A 231 8.99 -12.23 22.60
C ALA A 231 8.41 -10.85 22.96
N ALA A 232 8.51 -10.42 24.22
CA ALA A 232 8.11 -9.08 24.64
C ALA A 232 8.85 -7.96 23.89
N TYR A 233 10.09 -8.19 23.44
CA TYR A 233 10.85 -7.21 22.67
C TYR A 233 10.27 -6.97 21.27
N LEU A 234 9.43 -7.86 20.76
CA LEU A 234 8.80 -7.70 19.44
C LEU A 234 7.82 -6.52 19.42
N LEU A 235 7.29 -6.11 20.57
CA LEU A 235 6.41 -4.94 20.69
C LEU A 235 7.14 -3.63 20.36
N TYR A 236 8.47 -3.59 20.42
CA TYR A 236 9.27 -2.43 20.00
C TYR A 236 9.46 -2.36 18.48
N ASN A 237 9.23 -3.46 17.76
CA ASN A 237 9.26 -3.45 16.30
C ASN A 237 7.91 -2.92 15.78
N PRO A 238 7.85 -1.73 15.14
CA PRO A 238 6.58 -1.14 14.70
C PRO A 238 5.82 -2.01 13.69
N PHE A 239 6.52 -2.88 12.95
CA PHE A 239 5.94 -3.75 11.94
C PHE A 239 5.27 -4.98 12.55
N TYR A 240 5.68 -5.41 13.75
CA TYR A 240 5.13 -6.59 14.39
C TYR A 240 3.67 -6.40 14.82
N PRO A 241 3.29 -5.35 15.58
CA PRO A 241 1.89 -5.11 15.93
C PRO A 241 0.99 -4.90 14.70
N LEU A 242 1.49 -4.21 13.66
CA LEU A 242 0.75 -4.01 12.41
C LEU A 242 0.47 -5.34 11.68
N LEU A 243 1.39 -6.31 11.75
CA LEU A 243 1.19 -7.64 11.19
C LEU A 243 0.23 -8.48 12.05
N GLU A 244 0.36 -8.43 13.38
CA GLU A 244 -0.44 -9.25 14.30
C GLU A 244 -1.92 -8.92 14.30
N ILE A 245 -2.29 -7.63 14.20
CA ILE A 245 -3.71 -7.24 14.17
C ILE A 245 -4.48 -7.84 12.98
N VAL A 246 -3.78 -8.24 11.91
CA VAL A 246 -4.37 -8.97 10.78
C VAL A 246 -4.17 -10.48 10.95
N ARG A 247 -2.99 -10.89 11.42
CA ARG A 247 -2.59 -12.30 11.45
C ARG A 247 -3.30 -13.11 12.52
N GLU A 248 -3.33 -12.66 13.78
CA GLU A 248 -3.92 -13.42 14.88
C GLU A 248 -5.42 -13.74 14.63
N PRO A 249 -6.26 -12.77 14.20
CA PRO A 249 -7.66 -13.05 13.88
C PRO A 249 -7.84 -14.14 12.82
N LEU A 250 -6.98 -14.12 11.80
CA LEU A 250 -7.01 -15.10 10.69
C LEU A 250 -6.42 -16.46 11.08
N LEU A 251 -5.75 -16.56 12.23
CA LEU A 251 -5.35 -17.83 12.84
C LEU A 251 -6.35 -18.31 13.92
N GLY A 252 -7.42 -17.55 14.18
CA GLY A 252 -8.42 -17.88 15.22
C GLY A 252 -8.03 -17.41 16.63
N HIS A 253 -7.26 -16.33 16.72
CA HIS A 253 -6.86 -15.73 18.00
C HIS A 253 -7.26 -14.25 18.02
N VAL A 254 -7.76 -13.78 19.16
CA VAL A 254 -8.10 -12.37 19.36
C VAL A 254 -6.85 -11.60 19.81
N PRO A 255 -6.40 -10.57 19.06
CA PRO A 255 -5.25 -9.79 19.47
C PRO A 255 -5.48 -9.05 20.77
N SER A 256 -4.43 -8.97 21.58
CA SER A 256 -4.46 -8.17 22.80
C SER A 256 -4.72 -6.69 22.50
N LEU A 257 -5.38 -5.99 23.42
CA LEU A 257 -5.63 -4.55 23.29
C LEU A 257 -4.33 -3.74 23.21
N GLN A 258 -3.24 -4.25 23.81
CA GLN A 258 -1.91 -3.64 23.73
C GLN A 258 -1.36 -3.66 22.30
N ILE A 259 -1.51 -4.77 21.58
CA ILE A 259 -1.09 -4.89 20.17
C ILE A 259 -1.86 -3.89 19.31
N TRP A 260 -3.19 -3.80 19.48
CA TRP A 260 -4.02 -2.80 18.80
C TRP A 260 -3.59 -1.36 19.13
N GLY A 261 -3.35 -1.05 20.40
CA GLY A 261 -2.93 0.28 20.83
C GLY A 261 -1.61 0.71 20.19
N ILE A 262 -0.62 -0.19 20.15
CA ILE A 262 0.69 0.10 19.54
C ILE A 262 0.57 0.22 18.01
N ALA A 263 -0.22 -0.66 17.37
CA ALA A 263 -0.46 -0.59 15.94
C ALA A 263 -1.10 0.75 15.54
N LEU A 264 -2.17 1.16 16.22
CA LEU A 264 -2.84 2.45 15.96
C LEU A 264 -1.92 3.64 16.25
N ALA A 265 -1.15 3.62 17.33
CA ALA A 265 -0.19 4.67 17.64
C ALA A 265 0.87 4.80 16.53
N THR A 266 1.38 3.66 16.05
CA THR A 266 2.34 3.61 14.94
C THR A 266 1.76 4.18 13.66
N SER A 267 0.54 3.76 13.28
CA SER A 267 -0.16 4.29 12.11
C SER A 267 -0.43 5.80 12.23
N VAL A 268 -0.85 6.29 13.40
CA VAL A 268 -1.07 7.73 13.62
C VAL A 268 0.22 8.52 13.44
N VAL A 269 1.33 8.08 14.05
CA VAL A 269 2.64 8.74 13.88
C VAL A 269 3.06 8.73 12.41
N PHE A 270 2.89 7.60 11.73
CA PHE A 270 3.22 7.46 10.32
C PHE A 270 2.39 8.42 9.45
N TRP A 271 1.08 8.51 9.69
CA TRP A 271 0.18 9.44 9.02
C TRP A 271 0.57 10.91 9.23
N LEU A 272 0.92 11.30 10.46
CA LEU A 272 1.36 12.66 10.77
C LEU A 272 2.61 13.03 9.97
N ILE A 273 3.58 12.11 9.89
CA ILE A 273 4.80 12.30 9.10
C ILE A 273 4.48 12.40 7.60
N ALA A 274 3.66 11.47 7.09
CA ALA A 274 3.28 11.42 5.69
C ALA A 274 2.54 12.68 5.22
N VAL A 275 1.52 13.10 5.96
CA VAL A 275 0.74 14.30 5.64
C VAL A 275 1.61 15.56 5.72
N ARG A 276 2.45 15.67 6.76
CA ARG A 276 3.32 16.84 6.91
C ARG A 276 4.38 16.92 5.80
N SER A 277 4.95 15.78 5.39
CA SER A 277 5.85 15.70 4.25
C SER A 277 5.12 16.11 2.96
N PHE A 278 3.95 15.53 2.70
CA PHE A 278 3.16 15.82 1.50
C PHE A 278 2.76 17.29 1.39
N ILE A 279 2.28 17.92 2.47
CA ILE A 279 1.95 19.35 2.48
C ILE A 279 3.14 20.21 2.06
N ARG A 280 4.35 19.89 2.52
CA ARG A 280 5.58 20.64 2.20
C ARG A 280 6.02 20.47 0.76
N VAL A 281 5.78 19.28 0.21
CA VAL A 281 6.39 18.82 -1.04
C VAL A 281 5.44 18.90 -2.25
N ARG A 282 4.13 18.83 -2.04
CA ARG A 282 3.09 18.71 -3.08
C ARG A 282 3.26 19.70 -4.24
N SER A 283 3.64 20.94 -3.98
CA SER A 283 3.83 21.95 -5.04
C SER A 283 5.06 21.72 -5.92
N ARG A 284 6.05 20.99 -5.43
CA ARG A 284 7.29 20.68 -6.14
C ARG A 284 7.20 19.37 -6.93
N LEU A 285 6.22 18.53 -6.60
CA LEU A 285 6.08 17.18 -7.11
C LEU A 285 5.97 17.14 -8.64
N VAL A 286 5.26 18.09 -9.27
CA VAL A 286 5.17 18.22 -10.74
C VAL A 286 6.54 18.37 -11.41
N PHE A 287 7.52 18.99 -10.73
CA PHE A 287 8.85 19.22 -11.31
C PHE A 287 9.80 18.03 -11.13
N TRP A 288 9.43 17.06 -10.29
CA TRP A 288 10.25 15.88 -10.01
C TRP A 288 9.83 14.67 -10.83
N ILE A 289 8.59 14.71 -11.35
CA ILE A 289 8.00 13.72 -12.26
C ILE A 289 8.34 14.11 -13.69
#